data_AF-V5KX14-F1
#
_entry.id   AF-V5KX14-F1
#
_cell.length_a   1.000
_cell.length_b   1.000
_cell.length_c   1.000
_cell.angle_alpha   90.00
_cell.angle_beta   90.00
_cell.angle_gamma   90.00
#
_symmetry.space_group_name_H-M   'P 1'
#
loop_
_entity.id
_entity.type
_entity.pdbx_description
1 polymer ?
#
loop_
_entity_poly.entity_id
_entity_poly.type
_entity_poly.pdbx_seq_one_letter_code
_entity_poly.pdbx_strand_id
1 'polypeptide(L)'
;ERMLDYNVPGGKLNRGLSVVDSYKLLKGGELTDDEVFLASALGWCVEWLQAYFLVLDDIMDESHTRRGQPCWFRLPKVGMIAANDGIILRNHVPRILKKHFRGKPYYVDLVDLFNEVEFQTASGQMIDLITTLVGEKDLSKYSLSIHRRIVQYKTAYYSFYLPVACALLMFGEDLDNHVAVKDVLVEMGTYFQVQDDYLDCFGAPEVIGKIGTDIEDFKCSWLVVKALELANEEQKKVLHENYGRK
;
A
#
# COMPACT_ATOMS: atom_id res chain seq x y z
N GLU A 1 21.22 8.29 -7.82
CA GLU A 1 20.51 9.53 -7.44
C GLU A 1 19.12 9.61 -8.06
N ARG A 2 18.98 9.71 -9.40
CA ARG A 2 17.65 9.90 -10.04
C ARG A 2 16.54 8.91 -9.68
N MET A 3 16.84 7.65 -9.38
CA MET A 3 15.83 6.63 -9.07
C MET A 3 15.05 6.92 -7.77
N LEU A 4 15.74 7.40 -6.73
CA LEU A 4 15.12 7.69 -5.43
C LEU A 4 14.18 8.90 -5.55
N ASP A 5 14.68 9.98 -6.15
CA ASP A 5 13.93 11.23 -6.35
C ASP A 5 12.70 11.03 -7.23
N TYR A 6 12.75 10.06 -8.15
CA TYR A 6 11.61 9.72 -9.01
C TYR A 6 10.53 8.93 -8.26
N ASN A 7 10.92 7.91 -7.50
CA ASN A 7 9.99 6.91 -6.98
C ASN A 7 9.50 7.19 -5.56
N VAL A 8 10.25 7.94 -4.74
CA VAL A 8 9.92 8.08 -3.32
C VAL A 8 9.11 9.36 -3.03
N PRO A 9 9.60 10.59 -3.32
CA PRO A 9 9.00 11.81 -2.77
C PRO A 9 7.77 12.35 -3.53
N GLY A 10 7.43 11.81 -4.71
CA GLY A 10 6.38 12.38 -5.58
C GLY A 10 4.92 12.14 -5.14
N GLY A 11 4.70 11.50 -3.99
CA GLY A 11 3.37 11.24 -3.44
C GLY A 11 2.86 12.36 -2.52
N LYS A 12 1.71 12.14 -1.90
CA LYS A 12 1.16 13.03 -0.86
C LYS A 12 1.88 12.88 0.50
N LEU A 13 2.70 11.84 0.65
CA LEU A 13 3.44 11.49 1.86
C LEU A 13 2.56 11.26 3.10
N ASN A 14 1.25 11.00 2.92
CA ASN A 14 0.30 10.85 4.01
C ASN A 14 0.75 9.78 5.03
N ARG A 15 1.35 8.66 4.58
CA ARG A 15 1.77 7.58 5.48
C ARG A 15 2.99 8.00 6.30
N GLY A 16 3.96 8.63 5.63
CA GLY A 16 5.15 9.18 6.30
C GLY A 16 4.82 10.28 7.30
N LEU A 17 3.98 11.24 6.91
CA LEU A 17 3.49 12.31 7.78
C LEU A 17 2.69 11.75 8.98
N SER A 18 1.91 10.69 8.76
CA SER A 18 1.14 10.06 9.83
C SER A 18 2.00 9.53 10.96
N VAL A 19 3.26 9.14 10.71
CA VAL A 19 4.19 8.75 11.80
C VAL A 19 4.48 9.93 12.71
N VAL A 20 4.80 11.08 12.11
CA VAL A 20 5.14 12.33 12.83
C VAL A 20 3.93 12.84 13.60
N ASP A 21 2.77 12.91 12.94
CA ASP A 21 1.53 13.37 13.55
C ASP A 21 1.08 12.44 14.69
N SER A 22 1.13 11.12 14.49
CA SER A 22 0.78 10.16 15.55
C SER A 22 1.71 10.28 16.76
N TYR A 23 3.03 10.40 16.53
CA TYR A 23 3.99 10.56 17.62
C TYR A 23 3.76 11.87 18.39
N LYS A 24 3.49 12.96 17.68
CA LYS A 24 3.16 14.26 18.28
C LYS A 24 1.90 14.20 19.14
N LEU A 25 0.87 13.51 18.67
CA LEU A 25 -0.38 13.31 19.41
C LEU A 25 -0.18 12.46 20.67
N LEU A 26 0.62 11.38 20.59
CA LEU A 26 0.96 10.55 21.75
C LEU A 26 1.71 11.35 22.82
N LYS A 27 2.65 12.20 22.41
CA LYS A 27 3.42 13.04 23.34
C LYS A 27 2.60 14.17 23.96
N GLY A 28 1.64 14.73 23.22
CA GLY A 28 0.78 15.82 23.70
C GLY A 28 1.49 17.18 23.86
N GLY A 29 2.64 17.39 23.19
CA GLY A 29 3.45 18.60 23.32
C GLY A 29 4.40 18.83 22.13
N GLU A 30 5.31 19.80 22.26
CA GLU A 30 6.32 20.06 21.24
C GLU A 30 7.34 18.92 21.13
N LEU A 31 7.72 18.62 19.89
CA LEU A 31 8.77 17.67 19.59
C LEU A 31 10.11 18.38 19.58
N THR A 32 11.13 17.74 20.16
CA THR A 32 12.53 18.11 20.00
C THR A 32 13.00 17.82 18.57
N ASP A 33 14.10 18.44 18.16
CA ASP A 33 14.68 18.21 16.82
C ASP A 33 15.01 16.73 16.58
N ASP A 34 15.49 16.00 17.60
CA ASP A 34 15.76 14.56 17.48
C ASP A 34 14.48 13.75 17.29
N GLU A 35 13.41 14.07 18.01
CA GLU A 35 12.12 13.41 17.85
C GLU A 35 11.50 13.69 16.47
N VAL A 36 11.55 14.93 16.00
CA VAL A 36 11.11 15.28 14.63
C VAL A 36 11.91 14.48 13.61
N PHE A 37 13.23 14.43 13.75
CA PHE A 37 14.11 13.71 12.83
C PHE A 37 13.82 12.20 12.83
N LEU A 38 13.74 11.57 14.00
CA LEU A 38 13.51 10.13 14.13
C LEU A 38 12.11 9.72 13.64
N ALA A 39 11.07 10.46 14.01
CA ALA A 39 9.72 10.18 13.52
C ALA A 39 9.63 10.36 11.99
N SER A 40 10.30 11.40 11.46
CA SER A 40 10.39 11.60 10.01
C SER A 40 11.19 10.50 9.32
N ALA A 41 12.27 10.00 9.92
CA ALA A 41 13.06 8.90 9.37
C ALA A 41 12.25 7.59 9.30
N LEU A 42 11.44 7.28 10.32
CA LEU A 42 10.48 6.18 10.27
C LEU A 42 9.40 6.41 9.22
N GLY A 43 8.86 7.63 9.14
CA GLY A 43 7.92 8.02 8.09
C GLY A 43 8.48 7.78 6.68
N TRP A 44 9.73 8.16 6.44
CA TRP A 44 10.43 7.85 5.20
C TRP A 44 10.62 6.34 4.99
N CYS A 45 10.95 5.55 6.02
CA CYS A 45 10.99 4.09 5.87
C CYS A 45 9.65 3.53 5.34
N VAL A 46 8.50 4.06 5.80
CA VAL A 46 7.18 3.68 5.27
C VAL A 46 7.02 4.08 3.81
N GLU A 47 7.40 5.31 3.44
CA GLU A 47 7.33 5.79 2.05
C GLU A 47 8.28 5.03 1.11
N TRP A 48 9.46 4.61 1.59
CA TRP A 48 10.40 3.77 0.85
C TRP A 48 9.85 2.35 0.64
N LEU A 49 9.22 1.76 1.66
CA LEU A 49 8.56 0.47 1.55
C LEU A 49 7.39 0.54 0.56
N GLN A 50 6.59 1.61 0.62
CA GLN A 50 5.53 1.84 -0.36
C GLN A 50 6.11 1.99 -1.78
N ALA A 51 7.14 2.82 -1.97
CA ALA A 51 7.75 3.03 -3.28
C ALA A 51 8.27 1.72 -3.89
N TYR A 52 8.87 0.85 -3.07
CA TYR A 52 9.24 -0.50 -3.48
C TYR A 52 8.05 -1.28 -4.06
N PHE A 53 6.95 -1.39 -3.32
CA PHE A 53 5.77 -2.13 -3.78
C PHE A 53 5.18 -1.50 -5.04
N LEU A 54 5.07 -0.17 -5.11
CA LEU A 54 4.49 0.51 -6.28
C LEU A 54 5.33 0.32 -7.56
N VAL A 55 6.67 0.30 -7.45
CA VAL A 55 7.53 0.03 -8.62
C VAL A 55 7.29 -1.37 -9.17
N LEU A 56 7.13 -2.38 -8.30
CA LEU A 56 6.87 -3.75 -8.74
C LEU A 56 5.42 -3.94 -9.21
N ASP A 57 4.46 -3.34 -8.51
CA ASP A 57 3.03 -3.35 -8.86
C ASP A 57 2.81 -2.77 -10.26
N ASP A 58 3.43 -1.62 -10.57
CA ASP A 58 3.37 -1.02 -11.91
C ASP A 58 3.88 -1.96 -13.01
N ILE A 59 4.91 -2.76 -12.72
CA ILE A 59 5.43 -3.76 -13.67
C ILE A 59 4.42 -4.90 -13.85
N MET A 60 3.87 -5.42 -12.76
CA MET A 60 2.93 -6.56 -12.78
C MET A 60 1.60 -6.20 -13.45
N ASP A 61 1.13 -4.98 -13.24
CA ASP A 61 -0.14 -4.47 -13.79
C ASP A 61 0.03 -3.81 -15.18
N GLU A 62 1.25 -3.80 -15.73
CA GLU A 62 1.57 -3.10 -16.99
C GLU A 62 1.15 -1.61 -16.99
N SER A 63 1.19 -0.96 -15.83
CA SER A 63 0.77 0.43 -15.67
C SER A 63 1.55 1.39 -16.59
N HIS A 64 0.88 2.45 -17.03
CA HIS A 64 1.48 3.47 -17.89
C HIS A 64 2.02 4.67 -17.11
N THR A 65 1.24 5.18 -16.15
CA THR A 65 1.56 6.40 -15.39
C THR A 65 1.31 6.24 -13.91
N ARG A 66 2.16 6.88 -13.09
CA ARG A 66 2.01 7.00 -11.64
C ARG A 66 2.44 8.40 -11.20
N ARG A 67 1.67 9.03 -10.31
CA ARG A 67 1.94 10.38 -9.76
C ARG A 67 2.17 11.43 -10.87
N GLY A 68 1.37 11.36 -11.94
CA GLY A 68 1.44 12.29 -13.07
C GLY A 68 2.66 12.12 -14.00
N GLN A 69 3.44 11.04 -13.85
CA GLN A 69 4.62 10.74 -14.66
C GLN A 69 4.56 9.29 -15.19
N PRO A 70 5.34 8.92 -16.22
CA PRO A 70 5.44 7.52 -16.64
C PRO A 70 5.91 6.62 -15.48
N CYS A 71 5.38 5.40 -15.38
CA CYS A 71 5.90 4.42 -14.42
C CYS A 71 7.40 4.19 -14.64
N TRP A 72 8.16 3.92 -13.56
CA TRP A 72 9.63 3.87 -13.63
C TRP A 72 10.14 2.90 -14.71
N PHE A 73 9.54 1.72 -14.81
CA PHE A 73 9.89 0.70 -15.81
C PHE A 73 9.55 1.10 -17.26
N ARG A 74 8.66 2.09 -17.47
CA ARG A 74 8.29 2.60 -18.80
C ARG A 74 9.32 3.58 -19.35
N LEU A 75 10.26 4.07 -18.54
CA LEU A 75 11.29 4.99 -19.03
C LEU A 75 12.26 4.26 -19.98
N PRO A 76 12.61 4.83 -21.16
CA PRO A 76 13.38 4.14 -22.20
C PRO A 76 14.74 3.58 -21.77
N LYS A 77 15.36 4.17 -20.73
CA LYS A 77 16.68 3.75 -20.21
C LYS A 77 16.58 2.86 -18.96
N VAL A 78 15.37 2.60 -18.47
CA VAL A 78 15.14 1.83 -17.24
C VAL A 78 14.64 0.44 -17.61
N GLY A 79 13.46 0.32 -18.25
CA GLY A 79 12.89 -1.00 -18.55
C GLY A 79 12.80 -1.87 -17.29
N MET A 80 13.14 -3.16 -17.45
CA MET A 80 13.09 -4.13 -16.35
C MET A 80 14.20 -3.98 -15.29
N ILE A 81 15.16 -3.06 -15.46
CA ILE A 81 16.08 -2.68 -14.38
C ILE A 81 15.29 -2.21 -13.15
N ALA A 82 14.10 -1.63 -13.38
CA ALA A 82 13.14 -1.23 -12.35
C ALA A 82 12.85 -2.32 -11.31
N ALA A 83 12.84 -3.60 -11.69
CA ALA A 83 12.63 -4.69 -10.74
C ALA A 83 13.74 -4.72 -9.67
N ASN A 84 15.00 -4.62 -10.09
CA ASN A 84 16.14 -4.54 -9.16
C ASN A 84 16.17 -3.21 -8.40
N ASP A 85 15.79 -2.11 -9.04
CA ASP A 85 15.66 -0.81 -8.35
C ASP A 85 14.62 -0.86 -7.22
N GLY A 86 13.52 -1.59 -7.42
CA GLY A 86 12.55 -1.91 -6.36
C GLY A 86 13.20 -2.65 -5.20
N ILE A 87 14.00 -3.69 -5.46
CA ILE A 87 14.75 -4.42 -4.42
C ILE A 87 15.71 -3.48 -3.67
N ILE A 88 16.35 -2.54 -4.38
CA ILE A 88 17.21 -1.53 -3.76
C ILE A 88 16.39 -0.60 -2.85
N LEU A 89 15.20 -0.15 -3.26
CA LEU A 89 14.30 0.65 -2.40
C LEU A 89 13.95 -0.08 -1.11
N ARG A 90 13.55 -1.35 -1.21
CA ARG A 90 13.27 -2.22 -0.05
C ARG A 90 14.47 -2.31 0.90
N ASN A 91 15.67 -2.47 0.36
CA ASN A 91 16.90 -2.58 1.15
C ASN A 91 17.36 -1.25 1.78
N HIS A 92 16.87 -0.09 1.33
CA HIS A 92 17.15 1.18 2.03
C HIS A 92 16.47 1.25 3.40
N VAL A 93 15.30 0.63 3.58
CA VAL A 93 14.59 0.59 4.87
C VAL A 93 15.48 0.08 6.01
N PRO A 94 16.05 -1.14 5.98
CA PRO A 94 16.93 -1.61 7.04
C PRO A 94 18.23 -0.81 7.15
N ARG A 95 18.68 -0.12 6.09
CA ARG A 95 19.85 0.77 6.17
C ARG A 95 19.56 2.01 7.01
N ILE A 96 18.38 2.62 6.83
CA ILE A 96 17.91 3.76 7.62
C ILE A 96 17.68 3.32 9.07
N LEU A 97 16.94 2.22 9.28
CA LEU A 97 16.68 1.66 10.63
C LEU A 97 18.00 1.41 11.36
N LYS A 98 18.96 0.72 10.74
CA LYS A 98 20.26 0.45 11.35
C LYS A 98 21.08 1.71 11.61
N LYS A 99 21.01 2.72 10.73
CA LYS A 99 21.81 3.95 10.88
C LYS A 99 21.37 4.81 12.07
N HIS A 100 20.06 4.90 12.30
CA HIS A 100 19.48 5.86 13.24
C HIS A 100 18.87 5.21 14.49
N PHE A 101 18.50 3.93 14.43
CA PHE A 101 17.75 3.26 15.50
C PHE A 101 18.50 2.10 16.16
N ARG A 102 19.66 1.65 15.64
CA ARG A 102 20.39 0.47 16.18
C ARG A 102 20.70 0.48 17.69
N GLY A 103 20.74 1.66 18.31
CA GLY A 103 21.01 1.83 19.74
C GLY A 103 19.76 2.08 20.58
N LYS A 104 18.57 2.14 19.96
CA LYS A 104 17.29 2.30 20.65
C LYS A 104 16.84 0.94 21.19
N PRO A 105 16.17 0.91 22.36
CA PRO A 105 15.72 -0.35 22.96
C PRO A 105 14.73 -1.11 22.07
N TYR A 106 13.92 -0.39 21.29
CA TYR A 106 12.91 -0.92 20.36
C TYR A 106 13.45 -1.22 18.94
N TYR A 107 14.77 -1.32 18.76
CA TYR A 107 15.36 -1.52 17.43
C TYR A 107 14.94 -2.85 16.80
N VAL A 108 14.93 -3.93 17.58
CA VAL A 108 14.56 -5.25 17.09
C VAL A 108 13.09 -5.28 16.70
N ASP A 109 12.23 -4.66 17.51
CA ASP A 109 10.79 -4.56 17.26
C ASP A 109 10.49 -3.77 15.99
N LEU A 110 11.25 -2.70 15.71
CA LEU A 110 11.15 -1.99 14.44
C LEU A 110 11.55 -2.88 13.25
N VAL A 111 12.64 -3.63 13.35
CA VAL A 111 13.08 -4.51 12.25
C VAL A 111 12.03 -5.59 11.99
N ASP A 112 11.51 -6.21 13.05
CA ASP A 112 10.49 -7.26 12.94
C ASP A 112 9.17 -6.67 12.41
N LEU A 113 8.70 -5.53 12.93
CA LEU A 113 7.52 -4.83 12.44
C LEU A 113 7.57 -4.56 10.93
N PHE A 114 8.68 -4.00 10.43
CA PHE A 114 8.82 -3.71 9.00
C PHE A 114 8.85 -4.99 8.15
N ASN A 115 9.53 -6.04 8.61
CA ASN A 115 9.57 -7.32 7.90
C ASN A 115 8.20 -8.03 7.88
N GLU A 116 7.49 -8.03 9.01
CA GLU A 116 6.16 -8.64 9.12
C GLU A 116 5.14 -7.93 8.23
N VAL A 117 5.14 -6.60 8.25
CA VAL A 117 4.23 -5.82 7.40
C VAL A 117 4.60 -5.93 5.92
N GLU A 118 5.90 -6.01 5.59
CA GLU A 118 6.35 -6.32 4.23
C GLU A 118 5.82 -7.70 3.79
N PHE A 119 5.94 -8.72 4.64
CA PHE A 119 5.43 -10.06 4.37
C PHE A 119 3.91 -10.09 4.20
N GLN A 120 3.16 -9.40 5.06
CA GLN A 120 1.71 -9.26 4.95
C GLN A 120 1.32 -8.60 3.62
N THR A 121 2.01 -7.53 3.24
CA THR A 121 1.75 -6.79 2.00
C THR A 121 2.03 -7.65 0.77
N ALA A 122 3.17 -8.35 0.75
CA ALA A 122 3.51 -9.29 -0.31
C ALA A 122 2.52 -10.47 -0.40
N SER A 123 2.03 -10.96 0.74
CA SER A 123 1.00 -12.01 0.80
C SER A 123 -0.34 -11.51 0.27
N GLY A 124 -0.73 -10.27 0.58
CA GLY A 124 -1.90 -9.62 0.00
C GLY A 124 -1.79 -9.48 -1.52
N GLN A 125 -0.63 -9.05 -2.02
CA GLN A 125 -0.34 -8.98 -3.45
C GLN A 125 -0.40 -10.36 -4.12
N MET A 126 0.14 -11.40 -3.47
CA MET A 126 0.06 -12.76 -3.97
C MET A 126 -1.41 -13.18 -4.15
N ILE A 127 -2.27 -12.95 -3.15
CA ILE A 127 -3.69 -13.31 -3.23
C ILE A 127 -4.38 -12.52 -4.36
N ASP A 128 -4.07 -11.23 -4.51
CA ASP A 128 -4.60 -10.40 -5.60
C ASP A 128 -4.25 -10.98 -6.98
N LEU A 129 -2.98 -11.27 -7.23
CA LEU A 129 -2.50 -11.81 -8.50
C LEU A 129 -3.06 -13.19 -8.81
N ILE A 130 -3.10 -14.12 -7.85
CA ILE A 130 -3.67 -15.46 -8.12
C ILE A 130 -5.18 -15.40 -8.34
N THR A 131 -5.88 -14.45 -7.71
CA THR A 131 -7.32 -14.27 -7.88
C THR A 131 -7.65 -13.69 -9.25
N THR A 132 -6.82 -12.78 -9.75
CA THR A 132 -7.08 -12.00 -10.97
C THR A 132 -6.44 -12.61 -12.23
N LEU A 133 -5.29 -13.27 -12.11
CA LEU A 133 -4.48 -13.70 -13.26
C LEU A 133 -4.37 -15.22 -13.45
N VAL A 134 -4.60 -16.03 -12.41
CA VAL A 134 -4.37 -17.49 -12.50
C VAL A 134 -5.62 -18.25 -12.96
N GLY A 135 -5.44 -19.05 -14.00
CA GLY A 135 -6.49 -19.86 -14.62
C GLY A 135 -7.42 -19.05 -15.50
N GLU A 136 -8.62 -19.57 -15.74
CA GLU A 136 -9.62 -18.86 -16.55
C GLU A 136 -10.13 -17.60 -15.83
N LYS A 137 -10.34 -16.52 -16.60
CA LYS A 137 -11.02 -15.31 -16.12
C LYS A 137 -12.47 -15.67 -15.80
N ASP A 138 -12.75 -15.85 -14.52
CA ASP A 138 -14.06 -16.24 -14.02
C ASP A 138 -14.45 -15.38 -12.81
N LEU A 139 -15.47 -14.53 -13.01
CA LEU A 139 -16.01 -13.66 -11.97
C LEU A 139 -16.63 -14.44 -10.80
N SER A 140 -16.96 -15.72 -10.97
CA SER A 140 -17.48 -16.55 -9.88
C SER A 140 -16.47 -16.74 -8.74
N LYS A 141 -15.17 -16.55 -9.04
CA LYS A 141 -14.09 -16.55 -8.05
C LYS A 141 -14.14 -15.34 -7.12
N TYR A 142 -14.85 -14.27 -7.49
CA TYR A 142 -14.84 -13.02 -6.75
C TYR A 142 -15.91 -13.04 -5.66
N SER A 143 -15.52 -12.60 -4.47
CA SER A 143 -16.41 -12.53 -3.33
C SER A 143 -15.95 -11.45 -2.37
N LEU A 144 -16.89 -10.96 -1.54
CA LEU A 144 -16.60 -9.95 -0.53
C LEU A 144 -15.52 -10.42 0.47
N SER A 145 -15.47 -11.72 0.77
CA SER A 145 -14.47 -12.29 1.70
C SER A 145 -13.07 -12.31 1.09
N ILE A 146 -12.95 -12.58 -0.22
CA ILE A 146 -11.68 -12.53 -0.96
C ILE A 146 -11.22 -11.08 -1.10
N HIS A 147 -12.12 -10.17 -1.50
CA HIS A 147 -11.84 -8.72 -1.53
C HIS A 147 -11.30 -8.23 -0.19
N ARG A 148 -12.03 -8.49 0.91
CA ARG A 148 -11.60 -8.10 2.27
C ARG A 148 -10.23 -8.64 2.63
N ARG A 149 -9.92 -9.91 2.30
CA ARG A 149 -8.59 -10.50 2.53
C ARG A 149 -7.51 -9.81 1.72
N ILE A 150 -7.74 -9.56 0.43
CA ILE A 150 -6.78 -8.86 -0.43
C ILE A 150 -6.49 -7.48 0.18
N VAL A 151 -7.53 -6.69 0.42
CA VAL A 151 -7.41 -5.32 0.93
C VAL A 151 -6.72 -5.26 2.29
N GLN A 152 -7.12 -6.13 3.22
CA GLN A 152 -6.55 -6.16 4.57
C GLN A 152 -5.04 -6.38 4.52
N TYR A 153 -4.59 -7.37 3.75
CA TYR A 153 -3.17 -7.73 3.69
C TYR A 153 -2.37 -6.81 2.77
N LYS A 154 -2.89 -6.50 1.57
CA LYS A 154 -2.21 -5.70 0.53
C LYS A 154 -2.11 -4.22 0.92
N THR A 155 -3.10 -3.67 1.62
CA THR A 155 -3.17 -2.21 1.85
C THR A 155 -3.17 -1.84 3.32
N ALA A 156 -4.05 -2.45 4.14
CA ALA A 156 -4.38 -1.90 5.45
C ALA A 156 -3.18 -1.88 6.42
N TYR A 157 -2.40 -2.96 6.49
CA TYR A 157 -1.26 -3.05 7.41
C TYR A 157 -0.20 -1.99 7.15
N TYR A 158 0.33 -1.88 5.93
CA TYR A 158 1.40 -0.90 5.65
C TYR A 158 0.90 0.55 5.58
N SER A 159 -0.38 0.75 5.25
CA SER A 159 -0.93 2.09 5.06
C SER A 159 -1.44 2.75 6.33
N PHE A 160 -1.97 1.97 7.28
CA PHE A 160 -2.61 2.48 8.48
C PHE A 160 -1.95 1.98 9.76
N TYR A 161 -1.75 0.66 9.89
CA TYR A 161 -1.15 0.10 11.11
C TYR A 161 0.32 0.48 11.27
N LEU A 162 1.15 0.28 10.24
CA LEU A 162 2.60 0.48 10.31
C LEU A 162 3.00 1.91 10.74
N PRO A 163 2.40 3.00 10.21
CA PRO A 163 2.73 4.34 10.67
C PRO A 163 2.51 4.57 12.17
N VAL A 164 1.37 4.09 12.69
CA VAL A 164 1.02 4.26 14.11
C VAL A 164 1.86 3.33 14.99
N ALA A 165 2.12 2.10 14.56
CA ALA A 165 3.00 1.18 15.27
C ALA A 165 4.45 1.71 15.36
N CYS A 166 4.95 2.38 14.31
CA CYS A 166 6.23 3.08 14.37
C CYS A 166 6.25 4.17 15.46
N ALA A 167 5.18 4.97 15.54
CA ALA A 167 5.05 6.01 16.56
C ALA A 167 4.95 5.43 17.98
N LEU A 168 4.20 4.34 18.17
CA LEU A 168 4.06 3.64 19.46
C LEU A 168 5.41 3.08 19.94
N LEU A 169 6.14 2.36 19.09
CA LEU A 169 7.46 1.85 19.44
C LEU A 169 8.43 2.98 19.80
N MET A 170 8.41 4.08 19.02
CA MET A 170 9.22 5.25 19.31
C MET A 170 8.84 5.93 20.63
N PHE A 171 7.57 5.83 21.04
CA PHE A 171 7.05 6.34 22.32
C PHE A 171 7.43 5.44 23.51
N GLY A 172 7.92 4.22 23.24
CA GLY A 172 8.31 3.24 24.25
C GLY A 172 7.22 2.25 24.62
N GLU A 173 6.16 2.16 23.81
CA GLU A 173 5.08 1.20 23.98
C GLU A 173 5.46 -0.20 23.48
N ASP A 174 4.85 -1.21 24.10
CA ASP A 174 4.93 -2.61 23.66
C ASP A 174 3.70 -2.95 22.81
N LEU A 175 3.92 -3.29 21.54
CA LEU A 175 2.86 -3.52 20.55
C LEU A 175 1.92 -4.68 20.91
N ASP A 176 2.37 -5.63 21.74
CA ASP A 176 1.51 -6.73 22.21
C ASP A 176 0.33 -6.22 23.05
N ASN A 177 0.47 -5.05 23.69
CA ASN A 177 -0.61 -4.40 24.44
C ASN A 177 -1.55 -3.55 23.58
N HIS A 178 -1.27 -3.40 22.28
CA HIS A 178 -1.97 -2.49 21.37
C HIS A 178 -2.74 -3.21 20.25
N VAL A 179 -3.21 -4.45 20.49
CA VAL A 179 -4.00 -5.22 19.52
C VAL A 179 -5.26 -4.47 19.07
N ALA A 180 -5.96 -3.79 19.98
CA ALA A 180 -7.15 -3.01 19.63
C ALA A 180 -6.84 -1.84 18.68
N VAL A 181 -5.65 -1.23 18.79
CA VAL A 181 -5.19 -0.17 17.87
C VAL A 181 -5.00 -0.76 16.47
N LYS A 182 -4.37 -1.93 16.37
CA LYS A 182 -4.21 -2.66 15.11
C LYS A 182 -5.56 -2.96 14.47
N ASP A 183 -6.52 -3.48 15.23
CA ASP A 183 -7.84 -3.87 14.69
C ASP A 183 -8.58 -2.66 14.10
N VAL A 184 -8.59 -1.52 14.81
CA VAL A 184 -9.20 -0.27 14.30
C VAL A 184 -8.51 0.20 13.02
N LEU A 185 -7.17 0.22 12.99
CA LEU A 185 -6.41 0.69 11.84
C LEU A 185 -6.57 -0.22 10.62
N VAL A 186 -6.72 -1.53 10.84
CA VAL A 186 -6.99 -2.49 9.77
C VAL A 186 -8.40 -2.29 9.18
N GLU A 187 -9.42 -2.03 10.01
CA GLU A 187 -10.76 -1.70 9.50
C GLU A 187 -10.78 -0.35 8.76
N MET A 188 -10.06 0.66 9.27
CA MET A 188 -9.89 1.93 8.55
C MET A 188 -9.23 1.72 7.19
N GLY A 189 -8.19 0.90 7.11
CA GLY A 189 -7.54 0.57 5.84
C GLY A 189 -8.44 -0.23 4.90
N THR A 190 -9.31 -1.07 5.44
CA THR A 190 -10.33 -1.78 4.66
C THR A 190 -11.33 -0.81 4.06
N TYR A 191 -11.84 0.13 4.85
CA TYR A 191 -12.71 1.20 4.36
C TYR A 191 -12.03 2.08 3.31
N PHE A 192 -10.78 2.48 3.54
CA PHE A 192 -10.02 3.31 2.62
C PHE A 192 -9.89 2.69 1.22
N GLN A 193 -9.62 1.38 1.14
CA GLN A 193 -9.51 0.73 -0.17
C GLN A 193 -10.88 0.58 -0.85
N VAL A 194 -11.97 0.41 -0.11
CA VAL A 194 -13.32 0.47 -0.69
C VAL A 194 -13.59 1.84 -1.31
N GLN A 195 -13.10 2.93 -0.70
CA GLN A 195 -13.18 4.26 -1.31
C GLN A 195 -12.31 4.38 -2.56
N ASP A 196 -11.10 3.82 -2.56
CA ASP A 196 -10.19 3.82 -3.71
C ASP A 196 -10.82 3.07 -4.91
N ASP A 197 -11.38 1.88 -4.67
CA ASP A 197 -12.11 1.08 -5.66
C ASP A 197 -13.32 1.84 -6.25
N TYR A 198 -14.05 2.58 -5.41
CA TYR A 198 -15.15 3.44 -5.87
C TYR A 198 -14.64 4.60 -6.74
N LEU A 199 -13.57 5.27 -6.31
CA LEU A 199 -12.99 6.41 -7.00
C LEU A 199 -12.29 6.02 -8.30
N ASP A 200 -11.85 4.76 -8.44
CA ASP A 200 -11.29 4.27 -9.71
C ASP A 200 -12.32 4.35 -10.84
N CYS A 201 -13.56 3.93 -10.57
CA CYS A 201 -14.64 3.92 -11.57
C CYS A 201 -15.41 5.26 -11.67
N PHE A 202 -15.66 5.92 -10.52
CA PHE A 202 -16.54 7.10 -10.47
C PHE A 202 -15.84 8.42 -10.13
N GLY A 203 -14.54 8.39 -9.82
CA GLY A 203 -13.76 9.59 -9.54
C GLY A 203 -13.42 10.36 -10.81
N ALA A 204 -13.50 11.70 -10.74
CA ALA A 204 -13.08 12.55 -11.86
C ALA A 204 -11.55 12.46 -12.05
N PRO A 205 -11.04 12.11 -13.25
CA PRO A 205 -9.60 11.96 -13.52
C PRO A 205 -8.74 13.16 -13.11
N GLU A 206 -9.28 14.37 -13.25
CA GLU A 206 -8.60 15.62 -12.90
C GLU A 206 -8.35 15.77 -11.40
N VAL A 207 -9.17 15.09 -10.57
CA VAL A 207 -9.10 15.11 -9.11
C VAL A 207 -8.25 13.94 -8.60
N ILE A 208 -8.43 12.74 -9.17
CA ILE A 208 -7.74 11.53 -8.72
C ILE A 208 -6.31 11.41 -9.27
N GLY A 209 -6.02 12.07 -10.40
CA GLY A 209 -4.69 12.12 -11.02
C GLY A 209 -4.29 10.84 -11.79
N LYS A 210 -5.27 9.97 -12.08
CA LYS A 210 -5.16 8.78 -12.92
C LYS A 210 -6.47 8.54 -13.68
N ILE A 211 -6.42 7.72 -14.71
CA ILE A 211 -7.63 7.12 -15.31
C ILE A 211 -7.77 5.74 -14.66
N GLY A 212 -8.97 5.42 -14.16
CA GLY A 212 -9.23 4.11 -13.57
C GLY A 212 -9.19 3.00 -14.61
N THR A 213 -8.70 1.84 -14.21
CA THR A 213 -8.51 0.67 -15.09
C THR A 213 -8.98 -0.62 -14.44
N ASP A 214 -9.61 -0.57 -13.26
CA ASP A 214 -10.02 -1.76 -12.50
C ASP A 214 -10.89 -2.73 -13.33
N ILE A 215 -11.74 -2.19 -14.20
CA ILE A 215 -12.64 -2.96 -15.05
C ILE A 215 -11.83 -3.69 -16.13
N GLU A 216 -11.01 -2.96 -16.88
CA GLU A 216 -10.19 -3.47 -17.99
C GLU A 216 -9.15 -4.49 -17.50
N ASP A 217 -8.58 -4.25 -16.33
CA ASP A 217 -7.55 -5.07 -15.71
C ASP A 217 -8.11 -6.29 -14.98
N PHE A 218 -9.44 -6.47 -14.99
CA PHE A 218 -10.12 -7.59 -14.33
C PHE A 218 -9.73 -7.63 -12.83
N LYS A 219 -9.80 -6.49 -12.14
CA LYS A 219 -9.50 -6.41 -10.71
C LYS A 219 -10.67 -6.93 -9.88
N CYS A 220 -10.35 -7.58 -8.76
CA CYS A 220 -11.32 -7.96 -7.73
C CYS A 220 -11.71 -6.72 -6.90
N SER A 221 -12.31 -5.71 -7.54
CA SER A 221 -12.75 -4.45 -6.95
C SER A 221 -13.99 -4.63 -6.08
N TRP A 222 -14.15 -3.79 -5.05
CA TRP A 222 -15.36 -3.76 -4.22
C TRP A 222 -16.64 -3.59 -5.05
N LEU A 223 -16.56 -2.80 -6.13
CA LEU A 223 -17.70 -2.53 -7.01
C LEU A 223 -18.21 -3.80 -7.69
N VAL A 224 -17.32 -4.64 -8.24
CA VAL A 224 -17.74 -5.86 -8.95
C VAL A 224 -18.26 -6.92 -7.98
N VAL A 225 -17.65 -7.08 -6.80
CA VAL A 225 -18.16 -8.05 -5.80
C VAL A 225 -19.54 -7.65 -5.28
N LYS A 226 -19.82 -6.35 -5.11
CA LYS A 226 -21.15 -5.86 -4.74
C LYS A 226 -22.15 -5.94 -5.89
N ALA A 227 -21.73 -5.66 -7.12
CA ALA A 227 -22.57 -5.84 -8.29
C ALA A 227 -23.01 -7.30 -8.42
N LEU A 228 -22.09 -8.27 -8.26
CA LEU A 228 -22.40 -9.70 -8.31
C LEU A 228 -23.36 -10.16 -7.20
N GLU A 229 -23.24 -9.58 -5.99
CA GLU A 229 -24.14 -9.85 -4.86
C GLU A 229 -25.58 -9.37 -5.11
N LEU A 230 -25.73 -8.22 -5.77
CA LEU A 230 -27.03 -7.55 -5.97
C LEU A 230 -27.68 -7.83 -7.33
N ALA A 231 -26.91 -8.27 -8.31
CA ALA A 231 -27.37 -8.48 -9.69
C ALA A 231 -28.33 -9.65 -9.83
N ASN A 232 -29.32 -9.49 -10.70
CA ASN A 232 -30.10 -10.62 -11.23
C ASN A 232 -29.29 -11.40 -12.29
N GLU A 233 -29.82 -12.53 -12.77
CA GLU A 233 -29.10 -13.41 -13.71
C GLU A 233 -28.78 -12.75 -15.06
N GLU A 234 -29.64 -11.85 -15.56
CA GLU A 234 -29.37 -11.10 -16.79
C GLU A 234 -28.21 -10.12 -16.60
N GLN A 235 -28.20 -9.39 -15.48
CA GLN A 235 -27.14 -8.45 -15.12
C GLN A 235 -25.81 -9.17 -14.87
N LYS A 236 -25.82 -10.33 -14.19
CA LYS A 236 -24.61 -11.15 -14.02
C LYS A 236 -24.05 -11.60 -15.36
N LYS A 237 -24.89 -12.04 -16.29
CA LYS A 237 -24.44 -12.41 -17.64
C LYS A 237 -23.73 -11.24 -18.34
N VAL A 238 -24.28 -10.03 -18.26
CA VAL A 238 -23.62 -8.82 -18.80
C VAL A 238 -22.26 -8.57 -18.13
N LEU A 239 -22.15 -8.71 -16.81
CA LEU A 239 -20.86 -8.58 -16.11
C LEU A 239 -19.83 -9.60 -16.60
N HIS A 240 -20.20 -10.87 -16.70
CA HIS A 240 -19.31 -11.94 -17.18
C HIS A 240 -18.83 -11.74 -18.63
N GLU A 241 -19.67 -11.16 -19.49
CA GLU A 241 -19.31 -10.92 -20.89
C GLU A 241 -18.34 -9.74 -21.06
N ASN A 242 -18.49 -8.69 -20.24
CA ASN A 242 -17.85 -7.38 -20.46
C ASN A 242 -16.70 -7.04 -19.49
N TYR A 243 -16.65 -7.61 -18.28
CA TYR A 243 -15.60 -7.27 -17.30
C TYR A 243 -14.23 -7.85 -17.73
N GLY A 244 -13.15 -7.07 -17.61
CA GLY A 244 -11.78 -7.49 -17.99
C GLY A 244 -11.47 -7.47 -19.48
N ARG A 245 -12.18 -6.64 -20.25
CA ARG A 245 -11.98 -6.42 -21.69
C ARG A 245 -11.25 -5.08 -21.88
N LYS A 246 -10.14 -5.10 -22.63
CA LYS A 246 -9.40 -3.91 -23.08
C LYS A 246 -9.95 -3.39 -24.40
#